data_AF-A0A2E2XEQ8-F1
#
_entry.id   AF-A0A2E2XEQ8-F1
#
_cell.length_a   1.000
_cell.length_b   1.000
_cell.length_c   1.000
_cell.angle_alpha   90.00
_cell.angle_beta   90.00
_cell.angle_gamma   90.00
#
_symmetry.space_group_name_H-M   'P 1'
#
loop_
_entity.id
_entity.type
_entity.pdbx_description
1 polymer ?
#
loop_
_entity_poly.entity_id
_entity_poly.type
_entity_poly.pdbx_seq_one_letter_code
_entity_poly.pdbx_strand_id
1 'polypeptide(L)'
;MTPIELQDRDGEPLPIKLAFFHGPEGHTVFIGDGEGMPRSLVARNTAAILGQLLGFFDLDIRTTTFVRHIVAEQGSAFGRFEVIWSANEVSSYTFKILHNLDEELAVRQVLQQHDRVAVVEDGVSLAC
;
A
#
# COMPACT_ATOMS: atom_id res chain seq x y z
N MET A 1 -7.35 7.47 5.30
CA MET A 1 -7.24 6.10 4.74
C MET A 1 -8.50 5.34 5.10
N THR A 2 -8.96 4.47 4.20
CA THR A 2 -10.14 3.62 4.35
C THR A 2 -9.72 2.30 5.00
N PRO A 3 -10.40 1.84 6.06
CA PRO A 3 -10.14 0.51 6.62
C PRO A 3 -10.60 -0.58 5.65
N ILE A 4 -9.81 -1.64 5.52
CA ILE A 4 -10.21 -2.87 4.84
C ILE A 4 -9.74 -4.08 5.64
N GLU A 5 -10.34 -5.23 5.39
CA GLU A 5 -9.90 -6.51 5.95
C GLU A 5 -9.28 -7.36 4.84
N LEU A 6 -8.02 -7.74 5.01
CA LEU A 6 -7.34 -8.74 4.19
C LEU A 6 -7.15 -10.01 5.01
N GLN A 7 -6.50 -11.01 4.42
CA GLN A 7 -5.99 -12.17 5.15
C GLN A 7 -4.49 -12.02 5.40
N ASP A 8 -4.01 -12.50 6.53
CA ASP A 8 -2.58 -12.67 6.75
C ASP A 8 -2.06 -13.93 6.02
N ARG A 9 -0.77 -14.24 6.19
CA ARG A 9 -0.15 -15.42 5.54
C ARG A 9 -0.71 -16.76 6.03
N ASP A 10 -1.33 -16.77 7.21
CA ASP A 10 -1.88 -17.94 7.88
C ASP A 10 -3.41 -18.04 7.59
N GLY A 11 -3.98 -17.09 6.84
CA GLY A 11 -5.39 -17.03 6.46
C GLY A 11 -6.28 -16.28 7.44
N GLU A 12 -5.71 -15.68 8.48
CA GLU A 12 -6.46 -14.99 9.53
C GLU A 12 -6.84 -13.56 9.11
N PRO A 13 -7.99 -13.04 9.54
CA PRO A 13 -8.40 -11.66 9.27
C PRO A 13 -7.37 -10.63 9.71
N LEU A 14 -7.05 -9.71 8.82
CA LEU A 14 -5.99 -8.73 8.95
C LEU A 14 -6.51 -7.32 8.65
N PRO A 15 -6.91 -6.54 9.67
CA PRO A 15 -7.38 -5.18 9.47
C PRO A 15 -6.21 -4.27 9.11
N ILE A 16 -6.30 -3.61 7.95
CA ILE A 16 -5.34 -2.60 7.49
C ILE A 16 -6.06 -1.33 7.04
N LYS A 17 -5.30 -0.24 6.86
CA LYS A 17 -5.82 1.00 6.29
C LYS A 17 -5.20 1.22 4.93
N LEU A 18 -6.01 1.60 3.94
CA LEU A 18 -5.55 1.89 2.59
C LEU A 18 -5.89 3.30 2.14
N ALA A 19 -5.06 3.85 1.26
CA ALA A 19 -5.50 4.90 0.35
C ALA A 19 -4.98 4.58 -1.05
N PHE A 20 -5.87 4.68 -2.03
CA PHE A 20 -5.58 4.39 -3.41
C PHE A 20 -5.59 5.68 -4.21
N PHE A 21 -4.57 5.86 -5.06
CA PHE A 21 -4.41 7.01 -5.93
C PHE A 21 -4.12 6.56 -7.36
N HIS A 22 -4.74 7.22 -8.33
CA HIS A 22 -4.48 7.03 -9.74
C HIS A 22 -3.83 8.29 -10.32
N GLY A 23 -2.76 8.11 -11.09
CA GLY A 23 -2.06 9.20 -11.75
C GLY A 23 -1.48 8.78 -13.11
N PRO A 24 -0.79 9.70 -13.80
CA PRO A 24 -0.31 9.48 -15.17
C PRO A 24 0.71 8.34 -15.29
N GLU A 25 1.43 8.03 -14.21
CA GLU A 25 2.43 6.95 -14.16
C GLU A 25 1.86 5.61 -13.66
N GLY A 26 0.56 5.56 -13.32
CA GLY A 26 -0.12 4.38 -12.82
C GLY A 26 -0.75 4.57 -11.44
N HIS A 27 -0.74 3.51 -10.63
CA HIS A 27 -1.42 3.46 -9.35
C HIS A 27 -0.44 3.58 -8.19
N THR A 28 -0.83 4.28 -7.13
CA THR A 28 -0.11 4.29 -5.87
C THR A 28 -1.03 3.85 -4.74
N VAL A 29 -0.63 2.80 -4.04
CA VAL A 29 -1.36 2.23 -2.91
C VAL A 29 -0.59 2.53 -1.63
N PHE A 30 -1.20 3.33 -0.77
CA PHE A 30 -0.69 3.59 0.56
C PHE A 30 -1.29 2.60 1.56
N ILE A 31 -0.43 1.90 2.29
CA ILE A 31 -0.75 0.88 3.28
C ILE A 31 -0.39 1.40 4.66
N GLY A 32 -1.38 1.58 5.52
CA GLY A 32 -1.23 1.93 6.93
C GLY A 32 -1.58 0.76 7.83
N ASP A 33 -0.96 0.74 9.01
CA ASP A 33 -1.35 -0.20 10.07
C ASP A 33 -2.78 0.12 10.57
N GLY A 34 -3.54 -0.91 10.95
CA GLY A 34 -4.82 -0.74 11.64
C GLY A 34 -4.64 -0.11 13.03
N GLU A 35 -5.69 0.50 13.57
CA GLU A 35 -5.65 1.03 14.94
C GLU A 35 -5.43 -0.10 15.95
N GLY A 36 -4.53 0.12 16.92
CA GLY A 36 -4.20 -0.88 17.94
C GLY A 36 -3.33 -2.05 17.47
N MET A 37 -2.91 -2.08 16.20
CA MET A 37 -2.12 -3.18 15.65
C MET A 37 -0.61 -3.01 15.87
N PRO A 38 0.15 -4.12 16.02
CA PRO A 38 1.61 -4.04 16.10
C PRO A 38 2.22 -3.47 14.81
N ARG A 39 3.17 -2.54 14.92
CA ARG A 39 3.91 -1.96 13.78
C ARG A 39 4.71 -2.98 12.96
N SER A 40 4.85 -4.22 13.41
CA SER A 40 5.53 -5.28 12.64
C SER A 40 4.58 -6.07 11.75
N LEU A 41 3.27 -5.87 11.88
CA LEU A 41 2.25 -6.71 11.27
C LEU A 41 2.28 -6.65 9.73
N VAL A 42 2.21 -5.45 9.15
CA VAL A 42 2.31 -5.27 7.69
C VAL A 42 3.64 -5.78 7.15
N ALA A 43 4.74 -5.61 7.90
CA ALA A 43 6.06 -6.07 7.48
C ALA A 43 6.18 -7.60 7.43
N ARG A 44 5.49 -8.32 8.33
CA ARG A 44 5.46 -9.79 8.37
C ARG A 44 4.54 -10.40 7.32
N ASN A 45 3.50 -9.67 6.96
CA ASN A 45 2.45 -10.13 6.04
C ASN A 45 2.53 -9.47 4.66
N THR A 46 3.65 -8.81 4.32
CA THR A 46 3.77 -8.01 3.10
C THR A 46 3.44 -8.82 1.84
N ALA A 47 4.00 -10.02 1.68
CA ALA A 47 3.73 -10.83 0.49
C ALA A 47 2.23 -11.17 0.32
N ALA A 48 1.57 -11.60 1.40
CA ALA A 48 0.14 -11.90 1.40
C ALA A 48 -0.73 -10.66 1.14
N ILE A 49 -0.39 -9.54 1.77
CA ILE A 49 -1.08 -8.25 1.58
C ILE A 49 -0.97 -7.83 0.11
N LEU A 50 0.26 -7.74 -0.43
CA LEU A 50 0.47 -7.24 -1.79
C LEU A 50 -0.21 -8.11 -2.84
N GLY A 51 -0.14 -9.44 -2.71
CA GLY A 51 -0.83 -10.36 -3.62
C GLY A 51 -2.35 -10.17 -3.60
N GLN A 52 -2.95 -10.02 -2.42
CA GLN A 52 -4.37 -9.74 -2.29
C GLN A 52 -4.76 -8.38 -2.86
N LEU A 53 -3.95 -7.33 -2.65
CA LEU A 53 -4.23 -6.00 -3.19
C LEU A 53 -4.24 -5.99 -4.72
N LEU A 54 -3.33 -6.74 -5.36
CA LEU A 54 -3.35 -6.88 -6.81
C LEU A 54 -4.63 -7.54 -7.30
N GLY A 55 -5.05 -8.63 -6.65
CA GLY A 55 -6.25 -9.37 -7.03
C GLY A 55 -7.54 -8.61 -6.74
N PHE A 56 -7.67 -7.98 -5.57
CA PHE A 56 -8.88 -7.26 -5.17
C PHE A 56 -9.15 -6.01 -6.00
N PHE A 57 -8.10 -5.37 -6.50
CA PHE A 57 -8.22 -4.10 -7.20
C PHE A 57 -7.81 -4.17 -8.68
N ASP A 58 -7.61 -5.38 -9.21
CA ASP A 58 -7.18 -5.66 -10.60
C ASP A 58 -5.98 -4.79 -11.04
N LEU A 59 -4.94 -4.75 -10.20
CA LEU A 59 -3.80 -3.86 -10.40
C LEU A 59 -2.71 -4.49 -11.26
N ASP A 60 -2.14 -3.70 -12.16
CA ASP A 60 -0.94 -4.10 -12.90
C ASP A 60 0.31 -3.89 -12.04
N ILE A 61 1.06 -4.98 -11.83
CA ILE A 61 2.33 -5.01 -11.10
C ILE A 61 3.38 -4.03 -11.65
N ARG A 62 3.32 -3.70 -12.94
CA ARG A 62 4.33 -2.84 -13.61
C ARG A 62 4.10 -1.36 -13.37
N THR A 63 2.86 -0.97 -13.08
CA THR A 63 2.44 0.42 -12.94
C THR A 63 1.95 0.74 -11.53
N THR A 64 2.01 -0.23 -10.61
CA THR A 64 1.56 -0.07 -9.23
C THR A 64 2.74 0.11 -8.28
N THR A 65 2.74 1.22 -7.56
CA THR A 65 3.67 1.50 -6.47
C THR A 65 3.02 1.27 -5.13
N PHE A 66 3.65 0.47 -4.27
CA PHE A 66 3.19 0.23 -2.90
C PHE A 66 4.03 1.02 -1.91
N VAL A 67 3.35 1.85 -1.12
CA VAL A 67 3.96 2.70 -0.08
C VAL A 67 3.35 2.33 1.26
N ARG A 68 4.19 2.16 2.28
CA ARG A 68 3.74 2.03 3.66
C ARG A 68 3.79 3.37 4.37
N HIS A 69 2.71 3.72 5.06
CA HIS A 69 2.68 4.84 5.99
C HIS A 69 2.94 4.31 7.42
N ILE A 70 4.01 4.78 8.03
CA ILE A 70 4.43 4.41 9.39
C ILE A 70 4.17 5.59 10.31
N VAL A 71 3.30 5.41 11.30
CA VAL A 71 3.06 6.41 12.35
C VAL A 71 3.96 6.10 13.54
N ALA A 72 4.92 6.99 13.82
CA ALA A 72 5.82 6.93 14.97
C ALA A 72 5.45 7.99 16.01
N GLU A 73 5.99 7.88 17.23
CA GLU A 73 5.72 8.84 18.32
C GLU A 73 6.21 10.26 18.01
N GLN A 74 7.23 10.38 17.16
CA GLN A 74 7.88 11.65 16.81
C GLN A 74 7.47 12.17 15.42
N GLY A 75 6.49 11.53 14.75
CA GLY A 75 6.02 11.93 13.42
C GLY A 75 5.59 10.76 12.55
N SER A 76 5.25 11.04 11.30
CA SER A 76 4.99 10.02 10.29
C SER A 76 6.18 9.86 9.36
N ALA A 77 6.41 8.62 8.92
CA ALA A 77 7.37 8.29 7.87
C ALA A 77 6.67 7.49 6.78
N PHE A 78 7.22 7.56 5.57
CA PHE A 78 6.81 6.71 4.47
C PHE A 78 7.95 5.78 4.10
N GLY A 79 7.61 4.57 3.65
CA GLY A 79 8.56 3.68 3.02
C GLY A 79 7.97 3.03 1.79
N ARG A 80 8.80 2.69 0.82
CA ARG A 80 8.38 2.05 -0.42
C ARG A 80 8.78 0.58 -0.41
N PHE A 81 7.91 -0.26 -0.95
CA PHE A 81 8.25 -1.64 -1.26
C PHE A 81 8.87 -1.73 -2.65
N GLU A 82 10.05 -2.31 -2.72
CA GLU A 82 10.65 -2.78 -3.97
C GLU A 82 10.39 -4.28 -4.08
N VAL A 83 9.55 -4.67 -5.02
CA VAL A 83 9.00 -6.03 -5.10
C VAL A 83 9.47 -6.70 -6.38
N ILE A 84 9.99 -7.91 -6.26
CA ILE A 84 10.28 -8.78 -7.40
C ILE A 84 9.14 -9.77 -7.52
N TRP A 85 8.49 -9.76 -8.67
CA TRP A 85 7.33 -10.60 -8.97
C TRP A 85 7.74 -11.83 -9.79
N SER A 86 7.09 -12.95 -9.54
CA SER A 86 7.15 -14.17 -10.35
C SER A 86 5.72 -14.68 -10.54
N ALA A 87 5.25 -14.76 -11.78
CA ALA A 87 3.89 -15.23 -12.10
C ALA A 87 2.77 -14.57 -11.26
N ASN A 88 2.84 -13.24 -11.06
CA ASN A 88 1.93 -12.44 -10.22
C ASN A 88 1.99 -12.72 -8.71
N GLU A 89 2.95 -13.51 -8.25
CA GLU A 89 3.24 -13.71 -6.84
C GLU A 89 4.50 -12.94 -6.43
N VAL A 90 4.56 -12.54 -5.15
CA VAL A 90 5.74 -11.89 -4.59
C VAL A 90 6.86 -12.92 -4.44
N SER A 91 7.88 -12.84 -5.29
CA SER A 91 9.07 -13.70 -5.17
C SER A 91 10.02 -13.21 -4.08
N SER A 92 10.19 -11.88 -3.98
CA SER A 92 10.95 -11.24 -2.91
C SER A 92 10.56 -9.78 -2.80
N TYR A 93 10.87 -9.14 -1.67
CA TYR A 93 10.68 -7.71 -1.51
C TYR A 93 11.74 -7.11 -0.58
N THR A 94 12.04 -5.84 -0.80
CA THR A 94 12.81 -5.01 0.12
C THR A 94 11.95 -3.81 0.53
N PHE A 95 12.00 -3.44 1.81
CA PHE A 95 11.35 -2.24 2.30
C PHE A 95 12.39 -1.15 2.56
N LYS A 96 12.22 0.00 1.93
CA LYS A 96 13.11 1.16 2.12
C LYS A 96 12.31 2.30 2.73
N ILE A 97 12.76 2.81 3.87
CA ILE A 97 12.22 4.04 4.43
C ILE A 97 12.72 5.20 3.56
N LEU A 98 11.80 6.07 3.17
CA LEU A 98 12.11 7.26 2.38
C LEU A 98 12.69 8.29 3.33
N HIS A 99 13.94 8.68 3.10
CA HIS A 99 14.69 9.58 3.98
C HIS A 99 15.25 10.79 3.24
N ASN A 100 15.24 10.79 1.91
CA ASN A 100 15.68 11.93 1.12
C ASN A 100 14.49 12.81 0.74
N LEU A 101 14.79 14.10 0.52
CA LEU A 101 13.79 15.12 0.24
C LEU A 101 13.01 14.84 -1.05
N ASP A 102 13.67 14.25 -2.05
CA ASP A 102 13.09 13.99 -3.37
C ASP A 102 12.02 12.89 -3.31
N GLU A 103 12.27 11.81 -2.55
CA GLU A 103 11.31 10.72 -2.35
C GLU A 103 10.10 11.17 -1.53
N GLU A 104 10.32 11.99 -0.50
CA GLU A 104 9.22 12.59 0.25
C GLU A 104 8.41 13.56 -0.62
N LEU A 105 9.07 14.32 -1.50
CA LEU A 105 8.39 15.21 -2.44
C LEU A 105 7.54 14.43 -3.43
N ALA A 106 8.04 13.30 -3.95
CA ALA A 106 7.28 12.41 -4.83
C ALA A 106 6.01 11.89 -4.14
N VAL A 107 6.10 11.46 -2.87
CA VAL A 107 4.92 11.06 -2.09
C VAL A 107 3.94 12.23 -1.93
N ARG A 108 4.43 13.43 -1.62
CA ARG A 108 3.57 14.63 -1.50
C ARG A 108 2.90 14.98 -2.81
N GLN A 109 3.59 14.84 -3.94
CA GLN A 109 3.02 15.07 -5.28
C GLN A 109 1.87 14.11 -5.54
N VAL A 110 2.03 12.82 -5.25
CA VAL A 110 0.92 11.85 -5.36
C VAL A 110 -0.27 12.31 -4.52
N LEU A 111 -0.04 12.68 -3.25
CA LEU A 111 -1.12 13.09 -2.35
C LEU A 111 -1.84 14.39 -2.77
N GLN A 112 -1.19 15.24 -3.58
CA GLN A 112 -1.72 16.55 -4.00
C GLN A 112 -2.28 16.56 -5.42
N GLN A 113 -1.70 15.75 -6.32
CA GLN A 113 -1.92 15.85 -7.76
C GLN A 113 -2.64 14.63 -8.33
N HIS A 114 -2.60 13.47 -7.66
CA HIS A 114 -3.26 12.27 -8.16
C HIS A 114 -4.70 12.18 -7.67
N ASP A 115 -5.53 11.53 -8.48
CA ASP A 115 -6.93 11.34 -8.16
C ASP A 115 -7.06 10.25 -7.11
N ARG A 116 -7.63 10.61 -5.95
CA ARG A 116 -7.91 9.64 -4.90
C ARG A 116 -9.10 8.80 -5.32
N VAL A 117 -8.90 7.49 -5.41
CA VAL A 117 -9.98 6.57 -5.77
C VAL A 117 -10.64 6.03 -4.50
N ALA A 118 -11.97 5.88 -4.56
CA ALA A 118 -12.72 5.34 -3.44
C ALA A 118 -12.47 3.83 -3.32
N VAL A 119 -12.17 3.39 -2.10
CA VAL A 119 -12.06 1.98 -1.75
C VAL A 119 -13.40 1.57 -1.15
N VAL A 120 -14.04 0.56 -1.74
CA VAL A 120 -15.30 -0.04 -1.27
C VAL A 120 -15.04 -1.50 -0.87
N GLU A 121 -15.87 -2.08 -0.02
CA GLU A 121 -15.67 -3.45 0.50
C GLU A 121 -15.59 -4.51 -0.62
N ASP A 122 -16.17 -4.25 -1.79
CA ASP A 122 -16.13 -5.12 -2.98
C ASP A 122 -15.04 -4.73 -4.03
N GLY A 123 -14.11 -3.81 -3.71
CA GLY A 123 -13.02 -3.40 -4.62
C GLY A 123 -12.82 -1.88 -4.77
N VAL A 124 -12.46 -1.43 -5.97
CA VAL A 124 -12.27 0.02 -6.27
C VAL A 124 -13.53 0.58 -6.92
N SER A 125 -14.02 1.72 -6.43
CA SER A 125 -15.02 2.52 -7.14
C SER A 125 -14.38 3.79 -7.69
N LEU A 126 -14.29 3.88 -9.02
CA LEU A 126 -13.93 5.11 -9.70
C LEU A 126 -15.10 6.09 -9.54
N ALA A 127 -14.95 7.07 -8.65
CA ALA A 127 -15.88 8.19 -8.62
C ALA A 127 -15.67 8.99 -9.92
N CYS A 128 -16.63 8.89 -10.84
CA CYS A 128 -16.74 9.78 -12.00
C CYS A 128 -17.12 11.20 -11.57
#